data_AF-A0A852JHW1-F1
#
_entry.id   AF-A0A852JHW1-F1
#
_cell.length_a   1.000
_cell.length_b   1.000
_cell.length_c   1.000
_cell.angle_alpha   90.00
_cell.angle_beta   90.00
_cell.angle_gamma   90.00
#
_symmetry.space_group_name_H-M   'P 1'
#
loop_
_entity.id
_entity.type
_entity.pdbx_description
1 polymer ?
#
loop_
_entity_poly.entity_id
_entity_poly.type
_entity_poly.pdbx_seq_one_letter_code
_entity_poly.pdbx_strand_id
1 'polypeptide(L)'
;MASLSVKPGQRFTLPDWKNNSLLISADAEQQRYNSHHIRQEGRVLRNDTGNQAKWDEHNSRTQLKDRITTVDNWREALAKCLTDLDLEIEALGKVKEAAENAIQAKNLCLDVAIECLTFRESRRDIDVVRDPVEEELHKEVKVIEKTKKELQQRVDDAFRQLCLLKEARQQLSCDHRHKVEALELDRQCVSFNPTSGNISFKVNPTRIPDGTTALSEWELNSRCNKERAEAEMRASVDLRGAITLAIAQTNNELDAQRIATEFALRKRMRDMEAALSELRWQEKNTLEEIAEMEEEIRQLEEDIKKRTLDLKVAHTRLETRTYRPHIELCRDQAQFGLTDEVQQLEGMIRALQQKRTESQ
;
A
#
# COMPACT_ATOMS: atom_id res chain seq x y z
N MET A 1 30.84 112.68 78.04
CA MET A 1 30.27 112.94 76.70
C MET A 1 30.59 111.75 75.82
N ALA A 2 29.59 110.95 75.46
CA ALA A 2 29.80 109.73 74.67
C ALA A 2 30.11 110.10 73.21
N SER A 3 31.35 109.92 72.79
CA SER A 3 31.76 110.04 71.38
C SER A 3 31.23 108.83 70.61
N LEU A 4 30.15 109.02 69.87
CA LEU A 4 29.66 108.06 68.88
C LEU A 4 30.76 107.82 67.84
N SER A 5 31.43 106.67 67.97
CA SER A 5 32.34 106.12 66.96
C SER A 5 31.53 105.75 65.72
N VAL A 6 31.23 106.75 64.89
CA VAL A 6 30.63 106.50 63.57
C VAL A 6 31.75 106.03 62.65
N LYS A 7 31.74 104.74 62.30
CA LYS A 7 32.61 104.20 61.24
C LYS A 7 32.46 105.08 59.99
N PRO A 8 33.56 105.48 59.32
CA PRO A 8 33.50 106.26 58.09
C PRO A 8 33.01 105.34 56.95
N GLY A 9 31.69 105.20 56.86
CA GLY A 9 31.01 104.63 55.71
C GLY A 9 30.44 105.77 54.86
N GLN A 10 30.47 105.59 53.54
CA GLN A 10 29.82 106.48 52.58
C GLN A 10 28.36 106.72 52.97
N ARG A 11 27.94 107.98 53.10
CA ARG A 11 26.56 108.37 53.44
C ARG A 11 25.82 108.78 52.17
N PHE A 12 24.77 108.05 51.83
CA PHE A 12 23.97 108.28 50.63
C PHE A 12 22.88 109.33 50.88
N THR A 13 22.47 110.05 49.84
CA THR A 13 21.40 111.05 49.94
C THR A 13 20.01 110.40 49.91
N LEU A 14 18.97 111.09 50.37
CA LEU A 14 17.59 110.57 50.32
C LEU A 14 17.14 110.22 48.88
N PRO A 15 17.48 111.01 47.83
CA PRO A 15 17.27 110.59 46.45
C PRO A 15 18.01 109.30 46.07
N ASP A 16 19.25 109.10 46.52
CA ASP A 16 20.01 107.86 46.26
C ASP A 16 19.33 106.64 46.89
N TRP A 17 18.81 106.78 48.12
CA TRP A 17 18.03 105.72 48.77
C TRP A 17 16.72 105.44 48.04
N LYS A 18 15.99 106.48 47.60
CA LYS A 18 14.74 106.31 46.83
C LYS A 18 15.01 105.64 45.48
N ASN A 19 16.06 106.05 44.77
CA ASN A 19 16.48 105.43 43.51
C ASN A 19 16.89 103.97 43.71
N ASN A 20 17.67 103.66 44.74
CA ASN A 20 18.04 102.28 45.06
C ASN A 20 16.80 101.43 45.45
N SER A 21 15.88 101.97 46.24
CA SER A 21 14.63 101.29 46.59
C SER A 21 13.73 101.05 45.37
N LEU A 22 13.68 101.99 44.42
CA LEU A 22 12.96 101.81 43.15
C LEU A 22 13.63 100.77 42.26
N LEU A 23 14.96 100.76 42.18
CA LEU A 23 15.73 99.74 41.44
C LEU A 23 15.51 98.33 42.02
N ILE A 24 15.58 98.19 43.34
CA ILE A 24 15.31 96.91 44.01
C ILE A 24 13.85 96.47 43.78
N SER A 25 12.90 97.39 43.83
CA SER A 25 11.48 97.10 43.55
C SER A 25 11.26 96.66 42.09
N ALA A 26 11.86 97.37 41.13
CA ALA A 26 11.77 97.06 39.71
C ALA A 26 12.44 95.72 39.37
N ASP A 27 13.61 95.43 39.94
CA ASP A 27 14.26 94.12 39.79
C ASP A 27 13.39 93.02 40.41
N ALA A 28 12.85 93.21 41.61
CA ALA A 28 11.94 92.24 42.24
C ALA A 28 10.66 91.98 41.41
N GLU A 29 10.12 93.00 40.74
CA GLU A 29 9.01 92.84 39.78
C GLU A 29 9.43 92.05 38.55
N GLN A 30 10.58 92.36 37.95
CA GLN A 30 11.11 91.63 36.80
C GLN A 30 11.39 90.16 37.14
N GLN A 31 11.98 89.88 38.31
CA GLN A 31 12.21 88.52 38.78
C GLN A 31 10.89 87.75 39.01
N ARG A 32 9.87 88.41 39.59
CA ARG A 32 8.54 87.80 39.76
C ARG A 32 7.86 87.53 38.43
N TYR A 33 7.97 88.44 37.46
CA TYR A 33 7.46 88.27 36.10
C TYR A 33 8.13 87.08 35.40
N ASN A 34 9.47 87.03 35.38
CA ASN A 34 10.24 85.93 34.80
C ASN A 34 9.89 84.58 35.47
N SER A 35 9.81 84.56 36.81
CA SER A 35 9.40 83.38 37.58
C SER A 35 7.97 82.93 37.26
N HIS A 36 7.03 83.88 37.09
CA HIS A 36 5.67 83.56 36.67
C HIS A 36 5.63 82.97 35.26
N HIS A 37 6.37 83.57 34.32
CA HIS A 37 6.48 83.09 32.95
C HIS A 37 7.02 81.65 32.87
N ILE A 38 8.18 81.39 33.50
CA ILE A 38 8.81 80.06 33.52
C ILE A 38 7.89 79.02 34.17
N ARG A 39 7.18 79.39 35.24
CA ARG A 39 6.21 78.48 35.88
C ARG A 39 5.02 78.19 34.97
N GLN A 40 4.55 79.16 34.20
CA GLN A 40 3.45 78.97 33.27
C GLN A 40 3.88 78.11 32.08
N GLU A 41 5.03 78.38 31.48
CA GLU A 41 5.64 77.53 30.44
C GLU A 41 5.86 76.10 30.95
N GLY A 42 6.41 75.94 32.16
CA GLY A 42 6.62 74.63 32.77
C GLY A 42 5.31 73.91 33.12
N ARG A 43 4.20 74.62 33.34
CA ARG A 43 2.87 73.99 33.49
C ARG A 43 2.34 73.51 32.14
N VAL A 44 2.42 74.34 31.10
CA VAL A 44 2.02 73.97 29.74
C VAL A 44 2.83 72.78 29.27
N LEU A 45 4.17 72.84 29.36
CA LEU A 45 5.05 71.76 28.93
C LEU A 45 4.78 70.44 29.66
N ARG A 46 4.54 70.45 30.98
CA ARG A 46 4.19 69.23 31.74
C ARG A 46 2.85 68.64 31.32
N ASN A 47 1.86 69.48 31.04
CA ASN A 47 0.56 69.02 30.57
C ASN A 47 0.69 68.44 29.15
N ASP A 48 1.38 69.13 28.25
CA ASP A 48 1.57 68.70 26.86
C ASP A 48 2.35 67.39 26.80
N THR A 49 3.49 67.30 27.50
CA THR A 49 4.28 66.06 27.58
C THR A 49 3.54 64.92 28.27
N GLY A 50 2.77 65.21 29.33
CA GLY A 50 1.95 64.22 30.01
C GLY A 50 0.82 63.68 29.14
N ASN A 51 0.18 64.53 28.34
CA ASN A 51 -0.85 64.12 27.39
C ASN A 51 -0.25 63.34 26.23
N GLN A 52 0.86 63.82 25.66
CA GLN A 52 1.57 63.14 24.57
C GLN A 52 2.01 61.73 24.98
N ALA A 53 2.64 61.58 26.16
CA ALA A 53 3.08 60.28 26.67
C ALA A 53 1.92 59.30 26.86
N LYS A 54 0.76 59.76 27.37
CA LYS A 54 -0.44 58.92 27.52
C LYS A 54 -1.01 58.49 26.17
N TRP A 55 -1.04 59.40 25.19
CA TRP A 55 -1.49 59.10 23.84
C TRP A 55 -0.57 58.09 23.14
N ASP A 56 0.73 58.28 23.25
CA ASP A 56 1.73 57.38 22.66
C ASP A 56 1.69 55.98 23.32
N GLU A 57 1.55 55.91 24.64
CA GLU A 57 1.36 54.63 25.36
C GLU A 57 0.07 53.93 24.90
N HIS A 58 -1.04 54.68 24.82
CA HIS A 58 -2.31 54.13 24.38
C HIS A 58 -2.23 53.60 22.95
N ASN A 59 -1.68 54.38 22.01
CA ASN A 59 -1.52 54.00 20.62
C ASN A 59 -0.64 52.75 20.49
N SER A 60 0.51 52.72 21.18
CA SER A 60 1.43 51.56 21.17
C SER A 60 0.77 50.31 21.75
N ARG A 61 0.03 50.44 22.85
CA ARG A 61 -0.71 49.32 23.47
C ARG A 61 -1.82 48.80 22.55
N THR A 62 -2.50 49.67 21.80
CA THR A 62 -3.51 49.27 20.81
C THR A 62 -2.86 48.51 19.65
N GLN A 63 -1.78 49.02 19.08
CA GLN A 63 -1.04 48.34 18.00
C GLN A 63 -0.52 46.95 18.43
N LEU A 64 -0.03 46.82 19.67
CA LEU A 64 0.36 45.52 20.22
C LEU A 64 -0.82 44.55 20.33
N LYS A 65 -2.00 45.01 20.74
CA LYS A 65 -3.22 44.16 20.79
C LYS A 65 -3.68 43.73 19.40
N ASP A 66 -3.62 44.62 18.42
CA ASP A 66 -3.95 44.29 17.03
C ASP A 66 -2.95 43.25 16.48
N ARG A 67 -1.67 43.40 16.82
CA ARG A 67 -0.63 42.43 16.45
C ARG A 67 -0.89 41.07 17.10
N ILE A 68 -1.18 41.02 18.41
CA ILE A 68 -1.55 39.78 19.12
C ILE A 68 -2.69 39.10 18.38
N THR A 69 -3.77 39.81 18.09
CA THR A 69 -4.93 39.26 17.37
C THR A 69 -4.53 38.65 16.02
N THR A 70 -3.70 39.36 15.24
CA THR A 70 -3.20 38.87 13.95
C THR A 70 -2.36 37.60 14.08
N VAL A 71 -1.46 37.54 15.06
CA VAL A 71 -0.61 36.36 15.29
C VAL A 71 -1.43 35.18 15.83
N ASP A 72 -2.45 35.45 16.66
CA ASP A 72 -3.39 34.47 17.22
C ASP A 72 -4.20 33.79 16.11
N ASN A 73 -4.74 34.57 15.17
CA ASN A 73 -5.44 34.06 13.99
C ASN A 73 -4.57 33.10 13.16
N TRP A 74 -3.30 33.46 12.93
CA TRP A 74 -2.36 32.59 12.24
C TRP A 74 -2.02 31.34 13.05
N ARG A 75 -1.80 31.45 14.38
CA ARG A 75 -1.60 30.29 15.25
C ARG A 75 -2.75 29.30 15.11
N GLU A 76 -4.00 29.76 15.19
CA GLU A 76 -5.18 28.91 15.07
C GLU A 76 -5.30 28.27 13.69
N ALA A 77 -5.05 29.03 12.62
CA ALA A 77 -5.06 28.51 11.26
C ALA A 77 -4.00 27.41 11.05
N LEU A 78 -2.78 27.59 11.58
CA LEU A 78 -1.71 26.60 11.51
C LEU A 78 -2.01 25.38 12.38
N ALA A 79 -2.57 25.57 13.58
CA ALA A 79 -2.97 24.49 14.48
C ALA A 79 -4.07 23.60 13.88
N LYS A 80 -5.05 24.21 13.21
CA LYS A 80 -6.07 23.47 12.45
C LYS A 80 -5.44 22.67 11.32
N CYS A 81 -4.59 23.30 10.50
CA CYS A 81 -3.92 22.64 9.39
C CYS A 81 -3.03 21.47 9.84
N LEU A 82 -2.36 21.60 11.00
CA LEU A 82 -1.60 20.50 11.62
C LEU A 82 -2.47 19.31 12.00
N THR A 83 -3.64 19.56 12.60
CA THR A 83 -4.61 18.50 12.92
C THR A 83 -5.09 17.79 11.66
N ASP A 84 -5.44 18.56 10.61
CA ASP A 84 -5.89 18.01 9.34
C ASP A 84 -4.79 17.16 8.66
N LEU A 85 -3.53 17.60 8.72
CA LEU A 85 -2.38 16.85 8.24
C LEU A 85 -2.16 15.55 9.01
N ASP A 86 -2.27 15.57 10.35
CA ASP A 86 -2.10 14.37 11.18
C ASP A 86 -3.14 13.30 10.82
N LEU A 87 -4.40 13.72 10.62
CA LEU A 87 -5.47 12.84 10.14
C LEU A 87 -5.18 12.27 8.75
N GLU A 88 -4.67 13.09 7.83
CA GLU A 88 -4.37 12.62 6.48
C GLU A 88 -3.16 11.67 6.44
N ILE A 89 -2.13 11.92 7.26
CA ILE A 89 -0.98 11.00 7.41
C ILE A 89 -1.45 9.64 7.93
N GLU A 90 -2.34 9.62 8.93
CA GLU A 90 -2.91 8.37 9.44
C GLU A 90 -3.74 7.65 8.36
N ALA A 91 -4.57 8.40 7.63
CA ALA A 91 -5.45 7.84 6.62
C ALA A 91 -4.67 7.25 5.41
N LEU A 92 -3.66 7.96 4.90
CA LEU A 92 -2.78 7.43 3.86
C LEU A 92 -1.97 6.22 4.38
N GLY A 93 -1.53 6.25 5.64
CA GLY A 93 -0.88 5.12 6.30
C GLY A 93 -1.72 3.84 6.27
N LYS A 94 -3.01 3.95 6.62
CA LYS A 94 -3.96 2.82 6.57
C LYS A 94 -4.16 2.27 5.17
N VAL A 95 -4.27 3.14 4.15
CA VAL A 95 -4.46 2.71 2.76
C VAL A 95 -3.20 2.05 2.20
N LYS A 96 -2.01 2.55 2.57
CA LYS A 96 -0.73 1.90 2.26
C LYS A 96 -0.66 0.49 2.86
N GLU A 97 -0.99 0.36 4.14
CA GLU A 97 -1.00 -0.95 4.83
C GLU A 97 -2.01 -1.90 4.18
N ALA A 98 -3.20 -1.42 3.79
CA ALA A 98 -4.17 -2.22 3.07
C ALA A 98 -3.63 -2.74 1.72
N ALA A 99 -2.86 -1.93 0.99
CA ALA A 99 -2.20 -2.37 -0.24
C ALA A 99 -1.09 -3.40 0.02
N GLU A 100 -0.30 -3.24 1.07
CA GLU A 100 0.73 -4.21 1.50
C GLU A 100 0.09 -5.55 1.88
N ASN A 101 -1.00 -5.52 2.65
CA ASN A 101 -1.78 -6.70 3.01
C ASN A 101 -2.40 -7.36 1.76
N ALA A 102 -2.86 -6.57 0.79
CA ALA A 102 -3.38 -7.10 -0.48
C ALA A 102 -2.30 -7.78 -1.33
N ILE A 103 -1.04 -7.34 -1.27
CA ILE A 103 0.11 -8.01 -1.89
C ILE A 103 0.39 -9.33 -1.17
N GLN A 104 0.41 -9.33 0.16
CA GLN A 104 0.66 -10.53 0.96
C GLN A 104 -0.41 -11.61 0.72
N ALA A 105 -1.68 -11.22 0.68
CA ALA A 105 -2.79 -12.14 0.40
C ALA A 105 -2.65 -12.86 -0.96
N LYS A 106 -2.00 -12.22 -1.95
CA LYS A 106 -1.75 -12.79 -3.28
C LYS A 106 -0.62 -13.82 -3.30
N ASN A 107 0.22 -13.91 -2.26
CA ASN A 107 1.30 -14.91 -2.19
C ASN A 107 0.74 -16.33 -2.17
N LEU A 108 -0.30 -16.58 -1.36
CA LEU A 108 -0.91 -17.91 -1.29
C LEU A 108 -1.45 -18.35 -2.66
N CYS A 109 -2.13 -17.46 -3.39
CA CYS A 109 -2.62 -17.77 -4.73
C CYS A 109 -1.48 -18.09 -5.71
N LEU A 110 -0.36 -17.37 -5.60
CA LEU A 110 0.83 -17.61 -6.43
C LEU A 110 1.43 -18.99 -6.13
N ASP A 111 1.61 -19.32 -4.86
CA ASP A 111 2.18 -20.60 -4.43
C ASP A 111 1.32 -21.76 -4.90
N VAL A 112 -0.01 -21.65 -4.77
CA VAL A 112 -0.96 -22.65 -5.27
C VAL A 112 -0.88 -22.80 -6.79
N ALA A 113 -0.80 -21.70 -7.54
CA ALA A 113 -0.69 -21.76 -9.01
C ALA A 113 0.63 -22.44 -9.45
N ILE A 114 1.73 -22.16 -8.75
CA ILE A 114 3.02 -22.80 -8.98
C ILE A 114 2.96 -24.29 -8.62
N GLU A 115 2.36 -24.65 -7.48
CA GLU A 115 2.21 -26.05 -7.06
C GLU A 115 1.34 -26.85 -8.06
N CYS A 116 0.28 -26.24 -8.58
CA CYS A 116 -0.51 -26.82 -9.67
C CYS A 116 0.34 -27.09 -10.91
N LEU A 117 1.25 -26.17 -11.28
CA LEU A 117 2.18 -26.37 -12.40
C LEU A 117 3.19 -27.49 -12.11
N THR A 118 3.76 -27.56 -10.91
CA THR A 118 4.72 -28.63 -10.56
C THR A 118 4.05 -30.01 -10.56
N PHE A 119 2.81 -30.14 -10.08
CA PHE A 119 2.05 -31.38 -10.21
C PHE A 119 1.83 -31.78 -11.66
N ARG A 120 1.62 -30.83 -12.55
CA ARG A 120 1.47 -31.13 -13.99
C ARG A 120 2.78 -31.56 -14.63
N GLU A 121 3.90 -30.94 -14.27
CA GLU A 121 5.23 -31.36 -14.71
C GLU A 121 5.60 -32.75 -14.21
N SER A 122 5.03 -33.20 -13.08
CA SER A 122 5.28 -34.53 -12.50
C SER A 122 4.53 -35.69 -13.20
N ARG A 123 3.71 -35.40 -14.21
CA ARG A 123 3.01 -36.42 -15.01
C ARG A 123 4.01 -37.28 -15.80
N ARG A 124 3.57 -38.46 -16.24
CA ARG A 124 4.44 -39.45 -16.92
C ARG A 124 4.15 -39.54 -18.40
N ASP A 125 5.20 -39.75 -19.19
CA ASP A 125 5.14 -40.06 -20.62
C ASP A 125 4.19 -39.13 -21.39
N ILE A 126 3.19 -39.72 -22.07
CA ILE A 126 2.25 -39.01 -22.93
C ILE A 126 1.26 -38.12 -22.16
N ASP A 127 1.15 -38.26 -20.83
CA ASP A 127 0.26 -37.44 -20.00
C ASP A 127 0.83 -36.05 -19.69
N VAL A 128 2.11 -35.81 -19.99
CA VAL A 128 2.75 -34.49 -19.95
C VAL A 128 2.35 -33.71 -21.20
N VAL A 129 1.14 -33.14 -21.17
CA VAL A 129 0.56 -32.42 -22.31
C VAL A 129 0.38 -30.95 -21.98
N ARG A 130 0.80 -30.10 -22.92
CA ARG A 130 0.40 -28.69 -22.96
C ARG A 130 -1.07 -28.60 -23.37
N ASP A 131 -1.92 -28.45 -22.37
CA ASP A 131 -3.37 -28.32 -22.52
C ASP A 131 -3.83 -26.91 -22.10
N PRO A 132 -5.11 -26.56 -22.32
CA PRO A 132 -5.63 -25.26 -21.90
C PRO A 132 -5.49 -24.98 -20.39
N VAL A 133 -5.40 -26.02 -19.54
CA VAL A 133 -5.19 -25.82 -18.10
C VAL A 133 -3.78 -25.29 -17.83
N GLU A 134 -2.77 -25.86 -18.49
CA GLU A 134 -1.40 -25.38 -18.35
C GLU A 134 -1.25 -23.94 -18.85
N GLU A 135 -1.91 -23.59 -19.96
CA GLU A 135 -1.91 -22.22 -20.46
C GLU A 135 -2.57 -21.24 -19.49
N GLU A 136 -3.73 -21.58 -18.93
CA GLU A 136 -4.43 -20.73 -17.96
C GLU A 136 -3.67 -20.62 -16.63
N LEU A 137 -3.02 -21.68 -16.14
CA LEU A 137 -2.16 -21.61 -14.95
C LEU A 137 -0.95 -20.68 -15.16
N HIS A 138 -0.29 -20.74 -16.32
CA HIS A 138 0.80 -19.80 -16.63
C HIS A 138 0.30 -18.36 -16.76
N LYS A 139 -0.91 -18.14 -17.30
CA LYS A 139 -1.53 -16.81 -17.32
C LYS A 139 -1.84 -16.34 -15.91
N GLU A 140 -2.35 -17.20 -15.04
CA GLU A 140 -2.65 -16.91 -13.64
C GLU A 140 -1.40 -16.46 -12.87
N VAL A 141 -0.29 -17.19 -12.98
CA VAL A 141 1.00 -16.76 -12.41
C VAL A 141 1.40 -15.37 -12.90
N LYS A 142 1.35 -15.13 -14.22
CA LYS A 142 1.71 -13.83 -14.82
C LYS A 142 0.81 -12.69 -14.33
N VAL A 143 -0.50 -12.92 -14.22
CA VAL A 143 -1.45 -11.92 -13.72
C VAL A 143 -1.19 -11.64 -12.23
N ILE A 144 -0.94 -12.66 -11.42
CA ILE A 144 -0.60 -12.48 -9.99
C ILE A 144 0.68 -11.66 -9.84
N GLU A 145 1.74 -11.97 -10.59
CA GLU A 145 2.99 -11.21 -10.53
C GLU A 145 2.81 -9.76 -11.00
N LYS A 146 2.08 -9.55 -12.09
CA LYS A 146 1.76 -8.20 -12.62
C LYS A 146 1.00 -7.38 -11.57
N THR A 147 -0.06 -7.94 -10.98
CA THR A 147 -0.89 -7.25 -9.99
C THR A 147 -0.10 -6.95 -8.70
N LYS A 148 0.76 -7.87 -8.25
CA LYS A 148 1.68 -7.60 -7.13
C LYS A 148 2.62 -6.44 -7.42
N LYS A 149 3.20 -6.40 -8.62
CA LYS A 149 4.10 -5.31 -9.04
C LYS A 149 3.38 -3.96 -9.10
N GLU A 150 2.16 -3.93 -9.64
CA GLU A 150 1.35 -2.72 -9.70
C GLU A 150 1.01 -2.20 -8.30
N LEU A 151 0.57 -3.08 -7.39
CA LEU A 151 0.31 -2.68 -6.00
C LEU A 151 1.59 -2.23 -5.29
N GLN A 152 2.74 -2.86 -5.55
CA GLN A 152 4.01 -2.43 -4.95
C GLN A 152 4.39 -1.00 -5.39
N GLN A 153 4.21 -0.66 -6.67
CA GLN A 153 4.43 0.71 -7.14
C GLN A 153 3.55 1.72 -6.40
N ARG A 154 2.28 1.36 -6.15
CA ARG A 154 1.35 2.19 -5.38
C ARG A 154 1.76 2.34 -3.92
N VAL A 155 2.31 1.30 -3.30
CA VAL A 155 2.88 1.35 -1.95
C VAL A 155 4.10 2.29 -1.91
N ASP A 156 4.96 2.23 -2.92
CA ASP A 156 6.15 3.09 -3.01
C ASP A 156 5.75 4.57 -3.23
N ASP A 157 4.73 4.83 -4.05
CA ASP A 157 4.13 6.16 -4.22
C ASP A 157 3.57 6.67 -2.87
N ALA A 158 2.82 5.84 -2.15
CA ALA A 158 2.25 6.19 -0.85
C ALA A 158 3.34 6.50 0.19
N PHE A 159 4.43 5.72 0.19
CA PHE A 159 5.56 5.96 1.07
C PHE A 159 6.23 7.31 0.79
N ARG A 160 6.48 7.64 -0.48
CA ARG A 160 7.01 8.95 -0.88
C ARG A 160 6.10 10.09 -0.44
N GLN A 161 4.79 9.96 -0.66
CA GLN A 161 3.82 10.98 -0.26
C GLN A 161 3.75 11.15 1.27
N LEU A 162 3.85 10.06 2.04
CA LEU A 162 3.95 10.13 3.51
C LEU A 162 5.19 10.89 3.99
N CYS A 163 6.32 10.77 3.30
CA CYS A 163 7.51 11.56 3.60
C CYS A 163 7.25 13.06 3.38
N LEU A 164 6.66 13.44 2.25
CA LEU A 164 6.33 14.84 1.92
C LEU A 164 5.34 15.45 2.93
N LEU A 165 4.31 14.71 3.32
CA LEU A 165 3.36 15.13 4.35
C LEU A 165 4.06 15.35 5.70
N LYS A 166 4.97 14.45 6.11
CA LYS A 166 5.73 14.58 7.37
C LYS A 166 6.67 15.78 7.35
N GLU A 167 7.30 16.09 6.23
CA GLU A 167 8.11 17.30 6.06
C GLU A 167 7.27 18.57 6.17
N ALA A 168 6.13 18.63 5.46
CA ALA A 168 5.20 19.77 5.54
C ALA A 168 4.68 19.97 6.97
N ARG A 169 4.34 18.88 7.66
CA ARG A 169 3.96 18.89 9.08
C ARG A 169 5.06 19.45 9.97
N GLN A 170 6.31 19.04 9.78
CA GLN A 170 7.43 19.55 10.58
C GLN A 170 7.62 21.07 10.38
N GLN A 171 7.54 21.54 9.14
CA GLN A 171 7.63 22.97 8.84
C GLN A 171 6.51 23.78 9.50
N LEU A 172 5.26 23.32 9.36
CA LEU A 172 4.11 23.94 10.03
C LEU A 172 4.21 23.91 11.56
N SER A 173 4.73 22.82 12.13
CA SER A 173 4.91 22.68 13.58
C SER A 173 5.92 23.69 14.11
N CYS A 174 7.05 23.87 13.40
CA CYS A 174 8.03 24.90 13.73
C CYS A 174 7.42 26.30 13.65
N ASP A 175 6.69 26.61 12.57
CA ASP A 175 6.05 27.92 12.41
C ASP A 175 5.02 28.18 13.52
N HIS A 176 4.12 27.22 13.77
CA HIS A 176 3.15 27.28 14.87
C HIS A 176 3.83 27.55 16.22
N ARG A 177 4.91 26.83 16.53
CA ARG A 177 5.67 27.04 17.78
C ARG A 177 6.21 28.46 17.88
N HIS A 178 6.80 29.00 16.80
CA HIS A 178 7.27 30.38 16.78
C HIS A 178 6.14 31.39 16.96
N LYS A 179 4.93 31.13 16.42
CA LYS A 179 3.75 31.98 16.66
C LYS A 179 3.32 31.95 18.13
N VAL A 180 3.36 30.80 18.79
CA VAL A 180 3.06 30.67 20.23
C VAL A 180 4.08 31.44 21.08
N GLU A 181 5.37 31.27 20.81
CA GLU A 181 6.44 31.99 21.51
C GLU A 181 6.32 33.52 21.32
N ALA A 182 6.04 33.98 20.10
CA ALA A 182 5.82 35.40 19.81
C ALA A 182 4.60 35.97 20.55
N LEU A 183 3.48 35.24 20.59
CA LEU A 183 2.29 35.65 21.32
C LEU A 183 2.54 35.80 22.82
N GLU A 184 3.32 34.91 23.41
CA GLU A 184 3.66 34.98 24.83
C GLU A 184 4.48 36.24 25.13
N LEU A 185 5.47 36.55 24.30
CA LEU A 185 6.26 37.78 24.42
C LEU A 185 5.39 39.03 24.24
N ASP A 186 4.51 39.07 23.23
CA ASP A 186 3.65 40.22 22.98
C ASP A 186 2.63 40.44 24.12
N ARG A 187 2.10 39.36 24.69
CA ARG A 187 1.21 39.42 25.88
C ARG A 187 1.95 39.95 27.10
N GLN A 188 3.20 39.53 27.31
CA GLN A 188 4.06 40.08 28.37
C GLN A 188 4.29 41.59 28.15
N CYS A 189 4.58 42.01 26.92
CA CYS A 189 4.76 43.42 26.56
C CYS A 189 3.53 44.27 26.91
N VAL A 190 2.32 43.79 26.61
CA VAL A 190 1.07 44.50 26.94
C VAL A 190 0.83 44.59 28.46
N SER A 191 1.29 43.59 29.21
CA SER A 191 1.11 43.49 30.67
C SER A 191 1.99 44.48 31.46
N PHE A 192 3.09 44.94 30.89
CA PHE A 192 3.99 45.87 31.57
C PHE A 192 3.28 47.19 31.91
N ASN A 193 3.56 47.66 33.11
CA ASN A 193 3.13 48.95 33.63
C ASN A 193 4.29 49.63 34.39
N PRO A 194 4.23 50.95 34.65
CA PRO A 194 5.33 51.67 35.31
C PRO A 194 5.68 51.16 36.72
N THR A 195 4.81 50.39 37.36
CA THR A 195 5.02 49.77 38.67
C THR A 195 5.54 48.33 38.61
N SER A 196 5.77 47.80 37.41
CA SER A 196 6.22 46.42 37.21
C SER A 196 7.69 46.26 37.61
N GLY A 197 8.01 45.26 38.45
CA GLY A 197 9.37 45.07 38.99
C GLY A 197 10.44 44.74 37.95
N ASN A 198 10.06 44.33 36.74
CA ASN A 198 10.98 43.86 35.68
C ASN A 198 11.31 44.95 34.63
N ILE A 199 10.93 46.21 34.86
CA ILE A 199 11.26 47.32 33.94
C ILE A 199 12.66 47.88 34.27
N SER A 200 13.44 48.20 33.25
CA SER A 200 14.78 48.79 33.38
C SER A 200 15.20 49.46 32.08
N PHE A 201 16.10 50.44 32.16
CA PHE A 201 16.73 51.03 30.98
C PHE A 201 17.56 49.97 30.25
N LYS A 202 17.34 49.84 28.93
CA LYS A 202 18.03 48.87 28.09
C LYS A 202 19.15 49.54 27.30
N VAL A 203 20.24 48.82 27.08
CA VAL A 203 21.34 49.28 26.23
C VAL A 203 20.90 49.20 24.77
N ASN A 204 21.02 50.32 24.04
CA ASN A 204 20.61 50.46 22.63
C ASN A 204 19.19 49.92 22.35
N PRO A 205 18.13 50.53 22.92
CA PRO A 205 16.77 50.03 22.81
C PRO A 205 16.17 50.13 21.40
N THR A 206 16.71 51.00 20.55
CA THR A 206 16.27 51.22 19.16
C THR A 206 17.03 50.36 18.15
N ARG A 207 17.82 49.38 18.60
CA ARG A 207 18.56 48.49 17.70
C ARG A 207 17.59 47.60 16.92
N ILE A 208 17.92 47.35 15.67
CA ILE A 208 17.24 46.35 14.83
C ILE A 208 18.18 45.13 14.77
N PRO A 209 17.77 43.97 15.29
CA PRO A 209 18.58 42.76 15.19
C PRO A 209 18.83 42.34 13.74
N ASP A 210 20.02 41.79 13.47
CA ASP A 210 20.32 41.18 12.18
C ASP A 210 19.35 40.01 11.90
N GLY A 211 18.87 39.92 10.67
CA GLY A 211 17.89 38.91 10.26
C GLY A 211 16.42 39.28 10.57
N THR A 212 16.13 40.54 10.91
CA THR A 212 14.74 41.02 11.06
C THR A 212 13.99 40.91 9.72
N THR A 213 12.86 40.21 9.73
CA THR A 213 12.00 39.97 8.56
C THR A 213 10.95 41.07 8.41
N ALA A 214 10.61 41.45 7.18
CA ALA A 214 9.52 42.38 6.93
C ALA A 214 8.15 41.75 7.28
N LEU A 215 7.15 42.58 7.60
CA LEU A 215 5.81 42.07 7.94
C LEU A 215 5.17 41.28 6.79
N SER A 216 5.35 41.75 5.55
CA SER A 216 4.88 41.08 4.35
C SER A 216 5.51 39.69 4.15
N GLU A 217 6.81 39.57 4.43
CA GLU A 217 7.56 38.31 4.36
C GLU A 217 7.14 37.33 5.46
N TRP A 218 6.87 37.82 6.68
CA TRP A 218 6.35 37.01 7.79
C TRP A 218 5.00 36.38 7.46
N GLU A 219 4.09 37.16 6.87
CA GLU A 219 2.77 36.69 6.47
C GLU A 219 2.88 35.71 5.31
N LEU A 220 3.71 36.04 4.31
CA LEU A 220 3.95 35.17 3.16
C LEU A 220 4.51 33.81 3.58
N ASN A 221 5.46 33.76 4.51
CA ASN A 221 6.03 32.51 5.01
C ASN A 221 4.95 31.59 5.61
N SER A 222 4.09 32.15 6.48
CA SER A 222 3.02 31.40 7.13
C SER A 222 1.97 30.91 6.12
N ARG A 223 1.64 31.76 5.13
CA ARG A 223 0.73 31.41 4.03
C ARG A 223 1.30 30.31 3.15
N CYS A 224 2.55 30.42 2.71
CA CYS A 224 3.19 29.42 1.86
C CYS A 224 3.33 28.06 2.55
N ASN A 225 3.65 28.03 3.86
CA ASN A 225 3.70 26.78 4.63
C ASN A 225 2.34 26.08 4.66
N LYS A 226 1.27 26.84 4.87
CA LYS A 226 -0.11 26.34 4.86
C LYS A 226 -0.52 25.85 3.47
N GLU A 227 -0.29 26.64 2.42
CA GLU A 227 -0.63 26.28 1.04
C GLU A 227 0.11 25.02 0.57
N ARG A 228 1.40 24.88 0.94
CA ARG A 228 2.19 23.66 0.69
C ARG A 228 1.53 22.46 1.36
N ALA A 229 1.20 22.54 2.65
CA ALA A 229 0.54 21.46 3.36
C ALA A 229 -0.81 21.07 2.73
N GLU A 230 -1.63 22.04 2.36
CA GLU A 230 -2.91 21.81 1.69
C GLU A 230 -2.74 21.20 0.29
N ALA A 231 -1.66 21.51 -0.43
CA ALA A 231 -1.33 20.85 -1.69
C ALA A 231 -0.94 19.38 -1.49
N GLU A 232 -0.08 19.09 -0.51
CA GLU A 232 0.33 17.72 -0.20
C GLU A 232 -0.84 16.85 0.30
N MET A 233 -1.75 17.42 1.10
CA MET A 233 -2.97 16.73 1.53
C MET A 233 -3.87 16.38 0.34
N ARG A 234 -4.07 17.30 -0.61
CA ARG A 234 -4.86 17.01 -1.82
C ARG A 234 -4.24 15.89 -2.64
N ALA A 235 -2.93 15.95 -2.88
CA ALA A 235 -2.22 14.88 -3.58
C ALA A 235 -2.35 13.52 -2.86
N SER A 236 -2.34 13.52 -1.52
CA SER A 236 -2.56 12.32 -0.70
C SER A 236 -3.97 11.74 -0.86
N VAL A 237 -5.00 12.59 -0.86
CA VAL A 237 -6.40 12.17 -1.06
C VAL A 237 -6.58 11.52 -2.43
N ASP A 238 -6.03 12.13 -3.48
CA ASP A 238 -6.08 11.58 -4.85
C ASP A 238 -5.36 10.22 -4.92
N LEU A 239 -4.19 10.11 -4.29
CA LEU A 239 -3.41 8.89 -4.23
C LEU A 239 -4.13 7.77 -3.49
N ARG A 240 -4.80 8.08 -2.37
CA ARG A 240 -5.64 7.10 -1.64
C ARG A 240 -6.76 6.55 -2.51
N GLY A 241 -7.41 7.43 -3.28
CA GLY A 241 -8.44 7.03 -4.26
C GLY A 241 -7.87 6.07 -5.30
N ALA A 242 -6.69 6.41 -5.86
CA ALA A 242 -6.00 5.57 -6.83
C ALA A 242 -5.58 4.20 -6.26
N ILE A 243 -5.06 4.14 -5.02
CA ILE A 243 -4.68 2.88 -4.35
C ILE A 243 -5.91 2.00 -4.13
N THR A 244 -6.99 2.59 -3.60
CA THR A 244 -8.23 1.84 -3.33
C THR A 244 -8.80 1.25 -4.63
N LEU A 245 -8.79 2.04 -5.71
CA LEU A 245 -9.20 1.58 -7.03
C LEU A 245 -8.30 0.46 -7.55
N ALA A 246 -6.97 0.59 -7.41
CA ALA A 246 -6.01 -0.43 -7.84
C ALA A 246 -6.21 -1.75 -7.08
N ILE A 247 -6.49 -1.71 -5.77
CA ILE A 247 -6.82 -2.93 -4.98
C ILE A 247 -8.07 -3.60 -5.56
N ALA A 248 -9.13 -2.83 -5.82
CA ALA A 248 -10.36 -3.38 -6.39
C ALA A 248 -10.16 -3.96 -7.80
N GLN A 249 -9.45 -3.24 -8.68
CA GLN A 249 -9.15 -3.66 -10.04
C GLN A 249 -8.32 -4.95 -10.07
N THR A 250 -7.23 -5.00 -9.30
CA THR A 250 -6.37 -6.19 -9.22
C THR A 250 -7.11 -7.40 -8.66
N ASN A 251 -8.03 -7.22 -7.70
CA ASN A 251 -8.87 -8.31 -7.22
C ASN A 251 -9.84 -8.83 -8.30
N ASN A 252 -10.45 -7.94 -9.07
CA ASN A 252 -11.33 -8.32 -10.17
C ASN A 252 -10.59 -9.04 -11.30
N GLU A 253 -9.38 -8.57 -11.66
CA GLU A 253 -8.53 -9.24 -12.65
C GLU A 253 -8.16 -10.66 -12.20
N LEU A 254 -7.82 -10.84 -10.92
CA LEU A 254 -7.51 -12.16 -10.37
C LEU A 254 -8.73 -13.07 -10.30
N ASP A 255 -9.90 -12.54 -9.95
CA ASP A 255 -11.13 -13.33 -9.92
C ASP A 255 -11.52 -13.82 -11.32
N ALA A 256 -11.41 -12.95 -12.32
CA ALA A 256 -11.66 -13.32 -13.71
C ALA A 256 -10.68 -14.42 -14.18
N GLN A 257 -9.40 -14.31 -13.85
CA GLN A 257 -8.40 -15.31 -14.20
C GLN A 257 -8.62 -16.63 -13.46
N ARG A 258 -8.99 -16.59 -12.18
CA ARG A 258 -9.36 -17.76 -11.37
C ARG A 258 -10.52 -18.53 -12.01
N ILE A 259 -11.57 -17.83 -12.45
CA ILE A 259 -12.72 -18.44 -13.12
C ILE A 259 -12.30 -19.12 -14.43
N ALA A 260 -11.40 -18.49 -15.20
CA ALA A 260 -10.88 -19.08 -16.44
C ALA A 260 -10.08 -20.36 -16.18
N THR A 261 -9.16 -20.34 -15.20
CA THR A 261 -8.39 -21.52 -14.80
C THR A 261 -9.29 -22.64 -14.27
N GLU A 262 -10.25 -22.31 -13.41
CA GLU A 262 -11.20 -23.28 -12.86
C GLU A 262 -12.06 -23.92 -13.96
N PHE A 263 -12.52 -23.13 -14.93
CA PHE A 263 -13.26 -23.66 -16.07
C PHE A 263 -12.42 -24.64 -16.89
N ALA A 264 -11.16 -24.28 -17.19
CA ALA A 264 -10.24 -25.16 -17.91
C ALA A 264 -10.01 -26.46 -17.14
N LEU A 265 -9.79 -26.38 -15.82
CA LEU A 265 -9.60 -27.54 -14.94
C LEU A 265 -10.82 -28.47 -14.97
N ARG A 266 -12.01 -27.91 -14.75
CA ARG A 266 -13.27 -28.67 -14.78
C ARG A 266 -13.51 -29.35 -16.12
N LYS A 267 -13.15 -28.70 -17.23
CA LYS A 267 -13.25 -29.30 -18.57
C LYS A 267 -12.27 -30.47 -18.70
N ARG A 268 -11.01 -30.29 -18.33
CA ARG A 268 -9.98 -31.32 -18.44
C ARG A 268 -10.25 -32.53 -17.55
N MET A 269 -10.79 -32.31 -16.35
CA MET A 269 -11.24 -33.39 -15.46
C MET A 269 -12.31 -34.26 -16.12
N ARG A 270 -13.32 -33.66 -16.75
CA ARG A 270 -14.37 -34.41 -17.47
C ARG A 270 -13.80 -35.21 -18.63
N ASP A 271 -12.87 -34.63 -19.40
CA ASP A 271 -12.22 -35.33 -20.50
C ASP A 271 -11.43 -36.56 -19.98
N MET A 272 -10.73 -36.43 -18.84
CA MET A 272 -10.00 -37.52 -18.21
C MET A 272 -10.93 -38.60 -17.64
N GLU A 273 -12.03 -38.21 -16.99
CA GLU A 273 -13.04 -39.14 -16.47
C GLU A 273 -13.72 -39.94 -17.59
N ALA A 274 -14.01 -39.30 -18.72
CA ALA A 274 -14.57 -39.95 -19.89
C ALA A 274 -13.58 -40.97 -20.48
N ALA A 275 -12.31 -40.58 -20.66
CA ALA A 275 -11.27 -41.48 -21.14
C ALA A 275 -11.03 -42.68 -20.20
N LEU A 276 -11.02 -42.45 -18.88
CA LEU A 276 -10.88 -43.52 -17.89
C LEU A 276 -12.07 -44.50 -17.95
N SER A 277 -13.29 -43.98 -18.10
CA SER A 277 -14.50 -44.81 -18.19
C SER A 277 -14.49 -45.68 -19.45
N GLU A 278 -14.06 -45.12 -20.59
CA GLU A 278 -13.88 -45.86 -21.84
C GLU A 278 -12.80 -46.95 -21.70
N LEU A 279 -11.63 -46.62 -21.15
CA LEU A 279 -10.56 -47.60 -20.97
C LEU A 279 -10.96 -48.76 -20.05
N ARG A 280 -11.69 -48.48 -18.96
CA ARG A 280 -12.25 -49.53 -18.09
C ARG A 280 -13.28 -50.40 -18.81
N TRP A 281 -14.05 -49.82 -19.71
CA TRP A 281 -15.00 -50.57 -20.53
C TRP A 281 -14.28 -51.48 -21.53
N GLN A 282 -13.25 -50.96 -22.21
CA GLN A 282 -12.40 -51.73 -23.11
C GLN A 282 -11.65 -52.86 -22.39
N GLU A 283 -11.09 -52.59 -21.22
CA GLU A 283 -10.44 -53.59 -20.36
C GLU A 283 -11.40 -54.74 -20.05
N LYS A 284 -12.61 -54.43 -19.62
CA LYS A 284 -13.64 -55.43 -19.33
C LYS A 284 -13.96 -56.28 -20.57
N ASN A 285 -14.26 -55.65 -21.70
CA ASN A 285 -14.60 -56.39 -22.92
C ASN A 285 -13.44 -57.27 -23.40
N THR A 286 -12.21 -56.77 -23.31
CA THR A 286 -11.01 -57.52 -23.71
C THR A 286 -10.81 -58.74 -22.81
N LEU A 287 -11.06 -58.61 -21.51
CA LEU A 287 -11.00 -59.74 -20.58
C LEU A 287 -12.10 -60.78 -20.86
N GLU A 288 -13.30 -60.34 -21.22
CA GLU A 288 -14.40 -61.23 -21.65
C GLU A 288 -14.03 -61.97 -22.94
N GLU A 289 -13.50 -61.29 -23.95
CA GLU A 289 -13.02 -61.89 -25.21
C GLU A 289 -11.87 -62.88 -24.97
N ILE A 290 -10.92 -62.55 -24.08
CA ILE A 290 -9.84 -63.48 -23.69
C ILE A 290 -10.44 -64.76 -23.09
N ALA A 291 -11.42 -64.63 -22.19
CA ALA A 291 -12.05 -65.80 -21.57
C ALA A 291 -12.83 -66.66 -22.60
N GLU A 292 -13.50 -66.03 -23.56
CA GLU A 292 -14.17 -66.73 -24.66
C GLU A 292 -13.15 -67.44 -25.57
N MET A 293 -12.05 -66.78 -25.93
CA MET A 293 -10.97 -67.38 -26.72
C MET A 293 -10.30 -68.55 -25.99
N GLU A 294 -10.09 -68.45 -24.67
CA GLU A 294 -9.56 -69.53 -23.84
C GLU A 294 -10.49 -70.75 -23.77
N GLU A 295 -11.81 -70.53 -23.74
CA GLU A 295 -12.79 -71.62 -23.84
C GLU A 295 -12.76 -72.27 -25.22
N GLU A 296 -12.72 -71.47 -26.30
CA GLU A 296 -12.64 -72.00 -27.67
C GLU A 296 -11.37 -72.84 -27.89
N ILE A 297 -10.22 -72.41 -27.35
CA ILE A 297 -8.99 -73.21 -27.37
C ILE A 297 -9.18 -74.54 -26.64
N ARG A 298 -9.83 -74.54 -25.47
CA ARG A 298 -10.12 -75.77 -24.71
C ARG A 298 -11.02 -76.72 -25.50
N GLN A 299 -12.07 -76.21 -26.15
CA GLN A 299 -12.96 -77.00 -27.00
C GLN A 299 -12.20 -77.59 -28.21
N LEU A 300 -11.36 -76.79 -28.88
CA LEU A 300 -10.51 -77.26 -29.98
C LEU A 300 -9.54 -78.36 -29.51
N GLU A 301 -8.94 -78.24 -28.33
CA GLU A 301 -8.08 -79.28 -27.76
C GLU A 301 -8.83 -80.57 -27.46
N GLU A 302 -10.05 -80.48 -26.91
CA GLU A 302 -10.91 -81.63 -26.68
C GLU A 302 -11.31 -82.33 -27.98
N ASP A 303 -11.66 -81.55 -29.01
CA ASP A 303 -12.06 -82.10 -30.31
C ASP A 303 -10.89 -82.73 -31.05
N ILE A 304 -9.69 -82.15 -30.97
CA ILE A 304 -8.45 -82.79 -31.45
C ILE A 304 -8.24 -84.14 -30.74
N LYS A 305 -8.42 -84.20 -29.41
CA LYS A 305 -8.29 -85.46 -28.66
C LYS A 305 -9.33 -86.49 -29.10
N LYS A 306 -10.60 -86.10 -29.23
CA LYS A 306 -11.70 -86.99 -29.69
C LYS A 306 -11.38 -87.55 -31.09
N ARG A 307 -11.02 -86.69 -32.04
CA ARG A 307 -10.68 -87.12 -33.42
C ARG A 307 -9.43 -87.98 -33.48
N THR A 308 -8.44 -87.74 -32.60
CA THR A 308 -7.25 -88.59 -32.48
C THR A 308 -7.62 -90.00 -32.00
N LEU A 309 -8.59 -90.13 -31.09
CA LEU A 309 -9.11 -91.43 -30.66
C LEU A 309 -9.87 -92.12 -31.80
N ASP A 310 -10.72 -91.40 -32.54
CA ASP A 310 -11.42 -91.91 -33.72
C ASP A 310 -10.41 -92.44 -34.76
N LEU A 311 -9.34 -91.67 -35.03
CA LEU A 311 -8.26 -92.05 -35.94
C LEU A 311 -7.54 -93.32 -35.47
N LYS A 312 -7.28 -93.44 -34.17
CA LYS A 312 -6.67 -94.64 -33.57
C LYS A 312 -7.54 -95.88 -33.76
N VAL A 313 -8.87 -95.75 -33.65
CA VAL A 313 -9.82 -96.84 -33.91
C VAL A 313 -9.77 -97.22 -35.39
N ALA A 314 -9.81 -96.26 -36.30
CA ALA A 314 -9.72 -96.52 -37.75
C ALA A 314 -8.41 -97.22 -38.13
N HIS A 315 -7.26 -96.77 -37.59
CA HIS A 315 -5.95 -97.43 -37.75
C HIS A 315 -5.98 -98.87 -37.23
N THR A 316 -6.52 -99.08 -36.02
CA THR A 316 -6.61 -100.41 -35.42
C THR A 316 -7.52 -101.34 -36.23
N ARG A 317 -8.64 -100.84 -36.75
CA ARG A 317 -9.55 -101.60 -37.63
C ARG A 317 -8.85 -101.99 -38.94
N LEU A 318 -8.12 -101.07 -39.58
CA LEU A 318 -7.35 -101.35 -40.79
C LEU A 318 -6.27 -102.42 -40.53
N GLU A 319 -5.51 -102.27 -39.44
CA GLU A 319 -4.46 -103.22 -39.04
C GLU A 319 -5.04 -104.60 -38.74
N THR A 320 -6.13 -104.67 -37.97
CA THR A 320 -6.80 -105.95 -37.64
C THR A 320 -7.26 -106.69 -38.89
N ARG A 321 -7.67 -105.97 -39.93
CA ARG A 321 -8.12 -106.57 -41.20
C ARG A 321 -6.98 -107.15 -42.05
N THR A 322 -5.72 -106.88 -41.72
CA THR A 322 -4.54 -107.47 -42.39
C THR A 322 -4.30 -108.93 -41.99
N TYR A 323 -4.81 -109.36 -40.82
CA TYR A 323 -4.69 -110.74 -40.32
C TYR A 323 -5.72 -111.71 -40.92
N ARG A 324 -6.53 -111.28 -41.90
CA ARG A 324 -7.53 -112.14 -42.55
C ARG A 324 -6.83 -113.25 -43.36
N PRO A 325 -7.22 -114.54 -43.21
CA PRO A 325 -6.52 -115.64 -43.85
C PRO A 325 -6.87 -115.80 -45.34
N HIS A 326 -5.86 -116.12 -46.15
CA HIS A 326 -5.97 -116.51 -47.57
C HIS A 326 -6.82 -115.55 -48.43
N ILE A 327 -7.90 -116.06 -49.04
CA ILE A 327 -8.71 -115.33 -50.02
C ILE A 327 -9.62 -114.27 -49.38
N GLU A 328 -9.83 -114.34 -48.05
CA GLU A 328 -10.56 -113.34 -47.27
C GLU A 328 -9.76 -112.04 -47.09
N LEU A 329 -8.46 -112.03 -47.45
CA LEU A 329 -7.62 -110.83 -47.52
C LEU A 329 -7.91 -110.04 -48.81
N CYS A 330 -9.15 -109.60 -48.94
CA CYS A 330 -9.63 -108.83 -50.08
C CYS A 330 -9.75 -107.34 -49.74
N ARG A 331 -9.56 -106.49 -50.76
CA ARG A 331 -9.90 -105.07 -50.73
C ARG A 331 -11.38 -104.91 -51.06
N ASP A 332 -12.21 -105.09 -50.05
CA ASP A 332 -13.65 -104.90 -50.12
C ASP A 332 -14.05 -103.45 -49.84
N GLN A 333 -15.34 -103.16 -49.97
CA GLN A 333 -15.90 -101.82 -49.75
C GLN A 333 -15.58 -101.28 -48.34
N ALA A 334 -15.55 -102.16 -47.32
CA ALA A 334 -15.19 -101.78 -45.96
C ALA A 334 -13.72 -101.35 -45.84
N GLN A 335 -12.79 -101.98 -46.56
CA GLN A 335 -11.39 -101.57 -46.60
C GLN A 335 -11.22 -100.16 -47.21
N PHE A 336 -11.91 -99.89 -48.33
CA PHE A 336 -11.88 -98.56 -48.96
C PHE A 336 -12.49 -97.50 -48.04
N GLY A 337 -13.67 -97.77 -47.45
CA GLY A 337 -14.32 -96.86 -46.52
C GLY A 337 -13.47 -96.50 -45.30
N LEU A 338 -12.77 -97.48 -44.69
CA LEU A 338 -11.84 -97.23 -43.58
C LEU A 338 -10.61 -96.41 -43.99
N THR A 339 -10.12 -96.59 -45.23
CA THR A 339 -8.97 -95.83 -45.75
C THR A 339 -9.36 -94.37 -46.00
N ASP A 340 -10.54 -94.14 -46.54
CA ASP A 340 -11.10 -92.79 -46.73
C ASP A 340 -11.39 -92.12 -45.38
N GLU A 341 -11.90 -92.86 -44.39
CA GLU A 341 -12.12 -92.39 -43.01
C GLU A 341 -10.81 -91.89 -42.36
N VAL A 342 -9.70 -92.62 -42.53
CA VAL A 342 -8.38 -92.19 -42.04
C VAL A 342 -7.93 -90.89 -42.70
N GLN A 343 -7.98 -90.80 -44.02
CA GLN A 343 -7.56 -89.58 -44.74
C GLN A 343 -8.40 -88.36 -44.33
N GLN A 344 -9.70 -88.55 -44.13
CA GLN A 344 -10.60 -87.50 -43.66
C GLN A 344 -10.29 -87.08 -42.22
N LEU A 345 -10.07 -88.03 -41.30
CA LEU A 345 -9.74 -87.74 -39.91
C LEU A 345 -8.38 -87.03 -39.78
N GLU A 346 -7.35 -87.44 -40.54
CA GLU A 346 -6.07 -86.74 -40.61
C GLU A 346 -6.20 -85.32 -41.18
N GLY A 347 -7.09 -85.13 -42.16
CA GLY A 347 -7.43 -83.80 -42.68
C GLY A 347 -8.10 -82.91 -41.63
N MET A 348 -9.10 -83.44 -40.91
CA MET A 348 -9.82 -82.72 -39.86
C MET A 348 -8.90 -82.36 -38.69
N ILE A 349 -8.05 -83.28 -38.23
CA ILE A 349 -7.10 -83.02 -37.14
C ILE A 349 -6.12 -81.91 -37.53
N ARG A 350 -5.58 -81.94 -38.76
CA ARG A 350 -4.70 -80.88 -39.26
C ARG A 350 -5.40 -79.51 -39.31
N ALA A 351 -6.64 -79.47 -39.77
CA ALA A 351 -7.42 -78.23 -39.81
C ALA A 351 -7.69 -77.68 -38.39
N LEU A 352 -8.07 -78.55 -37.44
CA LEU A 352 -8.27 -78.15 -36.03
C LEU A 352 -6.96 -77.69 -35.38
N GLN A 353 -5.84 -78.35 -35.66
CA GLN A 353 -4.51 -77.95 -35.17
C GLN A 353 -4.10 -76.58 -35.71
N GLN A 354 -4.33 -76.32 -37.01
CA GLN A 354 -4.07 -75.02 -37.60
C GLN A 354 -4.91 -73.92 -36.93
N LYS A 355 -6.21 -74.17 -36.73
CA LYS A 355 -7.09 -73.21 -36.07
C LYS A 355 -6.65 -72.94 -34.63
N ARG A 356 -6.23 -73.97 -33.89
CA ARG A 356 -5.67 -73.81 -32.55
C ARG A 356 -4.41 -72.94 -32.54
N THR A 357 -3.50 -73.11 -33.49
CA THR A 357 -2.29 -72.29 -33.57
C THR A 357 -2.56 -70.84 -33.95
N GLU A 358 -3.66 -70.56 -34.67
CA GLU A 358 -4.09 -69.20 -34.97
C GLU A 358 -4.76 -68.51 -33.77
N SER A 359 -5.33 -69.28 -32.85
CA SER A 359 -5.99 -68.79 -31.64
C SER A 359 -5.05 -68.58 -30.44
N GLN A 360 -3.78 -68.99 -30.55
CA GLN A 360 -2.71 -68.79 -29.54
C GLN A 360 -1.89 -67.55 -29.87
#